data_AF-A0A0F5L6E5-F1
#
_entry.id   AF-A0A0F5L6E5-F1
#
_cell.length_a   1.000
_cell.length_b   1.000
_cell.length_c   1.000
_cell.angle_alpha   90.00
_cell.angle_beta   90.00
_cell.angle_gamma   90.00
#
_symmetry.space_group_name_H-M   'P 1'
#
loop_
_entity.id
_entity.type
_entity.pdbx_description
1 polymer ?
#
loop_
_entity_poly.entity_id
_entity_poly.type
_entity_poly.pdbx_seq_one_letter_code
_entity_poly.pdbx_strand_id
1 'polypeptide(L)' 'METAKDNRRSAIVEALSHELQRQADTGAQRIDVEALADAVERALHPMPVEAEGRRPDELNSSNDG' A
#
# COMPACT_ATOMS: atom_id res chain seq x y z
N MET A 1 1.96 23.46 -1.54
CA MET A 1 2.16 22.26 -0.70
C MET A 1 0.92 21.42 -0.86
N GLU A 2 0.99 20.40 -1.71
CA GLU A 2 -0.02 19.34 -1.76
C GLU A 2 0.16 18.55 -0.47
N THR A 3 -0.83 18.62 0.40
CA THR A 3 -0.67 18.28 1.82
C THR A 3 -0.91 16.78 2.00
N ALA A 4 -0.40 16.16 3.06
CA ALA A 4 -0.58 14.72 3.32
C ALA A 4 -2.05 14.19 3.20
N LYS A 5 -3.05 15.09 3.29
CA LYS A 5 -4.47 14.78 3.01
C LYS A 5 -4.73 14.44 1.54
N ASP A 6 -4.05 15.09 0.61
CA ASP A 6 -4.15 14.83 -0.82
C ASP A 6 -3.59 13.44 -1.13
N ASN A 7 -2.46 13.07 -0.52
CA ASN A 7 -1.88 11.72 -0.62
C ASN A 7 -2.82 10.64 -0.06
N ARG A 8 -3.45 10.89 1.10
CA ARG A 8 -4.41 9.95 1.70
C ARG A 8 -5.63 9.74 0.79
N ARG A 9 -6.18 10.82 0.25
CA ARG A 9 -7.34 10.73 -0.64
C ARG A 9 -7.00 9.96 -1.92
N SER A 10 -5.83 10.22 -2.51
CA SER A 10 -5.36 9.50 -3.69
C SER A 10 -5.19 8.01 -3.43
N ALA A 11 -4.61 7.61 -2.29
CA ALA A 11 -4.46 6.21 -1.91
C ALA A 11 -5.82 5.48 -1.75
N ILE A 12 -6.81 6.17 -1.16
CA ILE A 12 -8.18 5.63 -1.05
C ILE A 12 -8.81 5.45 -2.44
N VAL A 13 -8.68 6.45 -3.32
CA VAL A 13 -9.23 6.39 -4.68
C VAL A 13 -8.61 5.25 -5.47
N GLU A 14 -7.30 5.06 -5.37
CA GLU A 14 -6.58 3.96 -6.01
C GLU A 14 -7.07 2.60 -5.50
N ALA A 15 -7.15 2.42 -4.18
CA ALA A 15 -7.60 1.18 -3.56
C ALA A 15 -9.04 0.82 -3.97
N LEU A 16 -9.95 1.78 -3.96
CA LEU A 16 -11.34 1.59 -4.41
C LEU A 16 -11.40 1.26 -5.90
N SER A 17 -10.59 1.91 -6.73
CA SER A 17 -10.56 1.67 -8.18
C SER A 17 -10.06 0.25 -8.49
N HIS A 18 -8.99 -0.20 -7.83
CA HIS A 18 -8.49 -1.56 -7.95
C HIS A 18 -9.52 -2.60 -7.48
N GLU A 19 -10.19 -2.35 -6.37
CA GLU A 19 -11.18 -3.29 -5.83
C GLU A 19 -12.42 -3.40 -6.74
N LEU A 20 -12.93 -2.27 -7.24
CA LEU A 20 -14.04 -2.28 -8.19
C LEU A 20 -13.69 -3.02 -9.48
N GLN A 21 -12.48 -2.83 -10.01
CA GLN A 21 -12.01 -3.56 -11.18
C GLN A 21 -11.93 -5.07 -10.90
N ARG A 22 -11.37 -5.48 -9.77
CA ARG A 22 -11.32 -6.90 -9.35
C ARG A 22 -12.72 -7.52 -9.26
N GLN A 23 -13.68 -6.81 -8.69
CA GLN A 23 -15.07 -7.28 -8.61
C GLN A 23 -15.71 -7.42 -9.99
N ALA A 24 -15.46 -6.47 -10.90
CA ALA A 24 -15.93 -6.56 -12.28
C ALA A 24 -15.31 -7.78 -13.01
N ASP A 25 -14.00 -7.98 -12.88
CA ASP A 25 -13.27 -9.08 -13.53
C ASP A 25 -13.67 -10.46 -13.00
N THR A 26 -14.08 -10.53 -11.73
CA THR A 26 -14.59 -11.76 -11.11
C THR A 26 -16.08 -12.00 -11.37
N GLY A 27 -16.75 -11.10 -12.11
CA GLY A 27 -18.16 -11.23 -12.46
C GLY A 27 -19.12 -11.00 -11.29
N ALA A 28 -18.73 -10.16 -10.33
CA ALA A 28 -19.59 -9.83 -9.19
C ALA A 28 -20.92 -9.23 -9.67
N GLN A 29 -22.03 -9.87 -9.32
CA GLN A 29 -23.38 -9.39 -9.69
C GLN A 29 -23.79 -8.14 -8.90
N ARG A 30 -23.12 -7.86 -7.78
CA ARG A 30 -23.32 -6.72 -6.90
C ARG A 30 -21.98 -6.25 -6.39
N ILE A 31 -21.93 -4.99 -5.96
CA ILE A 31 -20.77 -4.44 -5.27
C ILE A 31 -20.65 -5.12 -3.91
N ASP A 32 -19.51 -5.75 -3.67
CA ASP A 32 -19.11 -6.23 -2.36
C ASP A 32 -18.56 -5.05 -1.56
N VAL A 33 -19.40 -4.49 -0.71
CA VAL A 33 -19.10 -3.30 0.10
C VAL A 33 -18.12 -3.63 1.22
N GLU A 34 -18.12 -4.86 1.73
CA GLU A 34 -17.18 -5.28 2.77
C GLU A 34 -15.77 -5.34 2.19
N ALA A 35 -15.61 -5.91 1.00
CA ALA A 35 -14.32 -5.90 0.30
C ALA A 35 -13.81 -4.48 0.00
N LEU A 36 -14.70 -3.53 -0.29
CA LEU A 36 -14.33 -2.11 -0.45
C LEU A 36 -13.88 -1.49 0.89
N ALA A 37 -14.56 -1.79 1.99
CA ALA A 37 -14.16 -1.33 3.32
C ALA A 37 -12.76 -1.84 3.68
N ASP A 38 -12.49 -3.13 3.45
CA ASP A 38 -11.18 -3.75 3.66
C ASP A 38 -10.08 -3.08 2.81
N ALA A 39 -10.38 -2.78 1.55
CA ALA A 39 -9.44 -2.09 0.67
C ALA A 39 -9.08 -0.69 1.19
N VAL A 40 -10.07 0.05 1.71
CA VAL A 40 -9.85 1.36 2.34
C VAL A 40 -9.02 1.23 3.61
N GLU A 41 -9.34 0.28 4.49
CA GLU A 41 -8.58 0.07 5.73
C GLU A 41 -7.10 -0.20 5.46
N ARG A 42 -6.79 -1.05 4.46
CA ARG A 42 -5.42 -1.33 4.02
C ARG A 42 -4.72 -0.09 3.46
N ALA A 43 -5.43 0.75 2.71
CA ALA A 43 -4.86 2.00 2.19
C ALA A 43 -4.58 3.03 3.30
N LEU A 44 -5.39 3.02 4.37
CA LEU A 44 -5.20 3.90 5.53
C LEU A 44 -4.10 3.42 6.47
N HIS A 45 -3.88 2.11 6.52
CA HIS A 45 -2.93 1.44 7.39
C HIS A 45 -2.01 0.51 6.60
N PRO A 46 -1.15 1.07 5.72
CA PRO A 46 -0.21 0.24 4.97
C PRO A 46 0.69 -0.47 5.97
N MET A 47 0.72 -1.81 5.91
CA MET A 47 1.67 -2.56 6.71
C MET A 47 3.08 -2.11 6.31
N PRO A 48 3.99 -1.89 7.27
CA PRO A 48 5.38 -1.64 6.93
C PRO A 48 5.86 -2.80 6.07
N VAL A 49 6.32 -2.50 4.86
CA VAL A 49 7.07 -3.48 4.07
C VAL A 49 8.22 -3.95 4.95
N GLU A 50 8.31 -5.25 5.20
CA GLU A 50 9.49 -5.83 5.82
C GLU A 50 10.66 -5.45 4.92
N ALA A 51 11.47 -4.48 5.38
CA ALA A 51 12.66 -4.10 4.67
C ALA A 51 13.59 -5.31 4.70
N GLU A 52 13.64 -6.07 3.60
CA GLU A 52 14.67 -7.08 3.38
C GLU A 52 16.04 -6.40 3.59
N GLY A 53 16.65 -6.75 4.73
CA GLY A 53 18.06 -6.59 5.07
C GLY A 53 18.82 -5.40 4.49
N ARG A 54 18.93 -4.33 5.26
CA ARG A 54 20.25 -3.69 5.43
C ARG A 54 20.54 -3.54 6.92
N ARG A 55 21.28 -4.50 7.46
CA ARG A 55 21.95 -4.32 8.75
C ARG A 55 23.13 -3.35 8.53
N PRO A 56 23.28 -2.30 9.33
CA PRO A 56 24.38 -1.33 9.17
C PRO A 56 25.79 -1.86 9.45
N ASP A 57 25.95 -3.14 9.81
CA ASP A 57 27.21 -3.68 10.31
C ASP A 57 28.24 -4.06 9.22
N GLU A 58 27.95 -3.88 7.93
CA GLU A 58 28.92 -4.16 6.84
C GLU A 58 29.77 -2.94 6.42
N LEU A 59 29.62 -1.78 7.07
CA LEU A 59 30.37 -0.57 6.72
C LEU A 59 31.77 -0.46 7.37
N ASN A 60 32.24 -1.48 8.09
CA ASN A 60 33.55 -1.49 8.77
C ASN A 60 34.37 -2.73 8.43
N SER A 61 34.73 -2.95 7.17
CA SER A 61 35.79 -3.90 6.84
C SER A 61 36.71 -3.36 5.76
N SER A 62 37.92 -3.02 6.23
CA SER A 62 39.19 -2.96 5.50
C SER A 62 39.34 -1.89 4.43
N ASN A 63 39.62 -0.66 4.89
CA ASN A 63 40.63 0.14 4.23
C ASN A 63 41.88 0.12 5.12
N ASP A 64 42.60 -1.01 5.08
CA ASP A 64 43.98 -1.07 5.59
C ASP A 64 44.84 -0.16 4.70
N GLY A 65 45.38 0.88 5.31
CA GLY A 65 46.45 1.74 4.76
C GLY A 65 47.59 1.80 5.76
#